data_AF-A0A953S0X2-F1
#
_entry.id   AF-A0A953S0X2-F1
#
_cell.length_a   1.000
_cell.length_b   1.000
_cell.length_c   1.000
_cell.angle_alpha   90.00
_cell.angle_beta   90.00
_cell.angle_gamma   90.00
#
_symmetry.space_group_name_H-M   'P 1'
#
loop_
_entity.id
_entity.type
_entity.pdbx_description
1 polymer ?
#
loop_
_entity_poly.entity_id
_entity_poly.type
_entity_poly.pdbx_seq_one_letter_code
_entity_poly.pdbx_strand_id
1 'polypeptide(L)'
;MKNRMKEVAFLLSALPAIAGAPAMAQDVTRSATVATASAAADPTPRPTSWGVPQGRTFFPHDWLRGYVDFSFAPSHNEPDLGRCQMPASNFGGANSTCNAYARYLWSGYLEVQPFGKTFARHAFLFFTPTFSFGNNVPQFKYTASMAPIAYERAVGLGIELPKNFEFRVTQHQVDWLGRYNNNVGPADLGTNGPYGLYTTIGARWYFGGYGRSREGR
;
A
#
# COMPACT_ATOMS: atom_id res chain seq x y z
N MET A 1 -36.21 -17.21 11.77
CA MET A 1 -35.17 -16.17 11.86
C MET A 1 -35.09 -15.47 10.52
N LYS A 2 -35.78 -14.33 10.41
CA LYS A 2 -36.02 -13.57 9.19
C LYS A 2 -35.80 -12.12 9.62
N ASN A 3 -34.82 -11.43 9.00
CA ASN A 3 -34.45 -10.00 9.12
C ASN A 3 -32.95 -9.81 9.38
N ARG A 4 -32.15 -9.60 8.32
CA ARG A 4 -30.87 -8.84 8.34
C ARG A 4 -30.23 -8.65 6.95
N MET A 5 -31.02 -8.36 5.90
CA MET A 5 -30.50 -8.18 4.52
C MET A 5 -31.04 -6.95 3.79
N LYS A 6 -31.12 -5.77 4.45
CA LYS A 6 -31.63 -4.56 3.77
C LYS A 6 -30.84 -3.26 4.00
N GLU A 7 -29.59 -3.32 4.45
CA GLU A 7 -28.85 -2.07 4.77
C GLU A 7 -27.44 -1.95 4.17
N VAL A 8 -27.13 -2.62 3.06
CA VAL A 8 -25.81 -2.48 2.39
C VAL A 8 -25.98 -2.19 0.90
N ALA A 9 -26.84 -1.22 0.57
CA ALA A 9 -27.09 -0.80 -0.81
C ALA A 9 -27.21 0.72 -0.94
N PHE A 10 -26.27 1.47 -0.36
CA PHE A 10 -26.07 2.88 -0.65
C PHE A 10 -24.64 3.26 -0.29
N LEU A 11 -23.70 3.13 -1.23
CA LEU A 11 -22.40 3.82 -1.25
C LEU A 11 -21.64 3.42 -2.53
N LEU A 12 -22.27 3.65 -3.69
CA LEU A 12 -21.66 3.41 -5.00
C LEU A 12 -22.15 4.47 -5.99
N SER A 13 -21.68 5.69 -5.82
CA SER A 13 -21.70 6.73 -6.85
C SER A 13 -20.95 7.98 -6.37
N ALA A 14 -19.70 8.16 -6.81
CA ALA A 14 -19.12 9.48 -7.07
C ALA A 14 -17.65 9.36 -7.52
N LEU A 15 -17.42 9.47 -8.83
CA LEU A 15 -16.26 10.07 -9.51
C LEU A 15 -16.40 9.79 -11.03
N PRO A 16 -15.94 10.65 -11.96
CA PRO A 16 -15.53 12.06 -11.85
C PRO A 16 -16.18 12.98 -12.92
N ALA A 17 -16.16 14.29 -12.69
CA ALA A 17 -16.31 15.30 -13.75
C ALA A 17 -15.45 16.52 -13.41
N ILE A 18 -14.30 16.65 -14.05
CA ILE A 18 -13.56 17.93 -14.12
C ILE A 18 -13.26 18.16 -15.59
N ALA A 19 -14.14 18.94 -16.22
CA ALA A 19 -13.92 19.56 -17.51
C ALA A 19 -13.11 20.84 -17.31
N GLY A 20 -12.20 21.10 -18.25
CA GLY A 20 -11.31 22.25 -18.23
C GLY A 20 -12.02 23.60 -18.46
N ALA A 21 -11.33 24.66 -18.06
CA ALA A 21 -11.53 26.01 -18.56
C ALA A 21 -10.20 26.80 -18.47
N PRO A 22 -10.01 27.82 -19.33
CA PRO A 22 -8.71 28.15 -19.91
C PRO A 22 -7.97 29.30 -19.21
N ALA A 23 -6.70 29.44 -19.61
CA ALA A 23 -5.84 30.57 -19.35
C ALA A 23 -6.43 31.89 -19.86
N MET A 24 -6.35 32.94 -19.04
CA MET A 24 -6.62 34.33 -19.41
C MET A 24 -5.41 35.18 -18.99
N ALA A 25 -4.96 35.99 -19.94
CA ALA A 25 -3.70 36.71 -19.97
C ALA A 25 -3.57 37.81 -18.89
N GLN A 26 -2.33 38.03 -18.45
CA GLN A 26 -1.94 39.17 -17.62
C GLN A 26 -1.65 40.36 -18.54
N ASP A 27 -2.46 41.41 -18.44
CA ASP A 27 -2.16 42.69 -19.08
C ASP A 27 -1.16 43.48 -18.24
N VAL A 28 -0.17 44.01 -18.93
CA VAL A 28 0.96 44.75 -18.41
C VAL A 28 0.52 46.19 -18.13
N THR A 29 0.64 46.65 -16.88
CA THR A 29 0.80 48.08 -16.63
C THR A 29 1.80 48.29 -15.49
N ARG A 30 3.02 48.64 -15.88
CA ARG A 30 4.09 49.11 -14.99
C ARG A 30 3.66 50.40 -14.32
N SER A 31 3.54 50.37 -13.00
CA SER A 31 3.71 51.56 -12.16
C SER A 31 4.95 51.35 -11.31
N ALA A 32 5.98 52.15 -11.57
CA ALA A 32 7.22 52.17 -10.82
C ALA A 32 6.97 52.79 -9.44
N THR A 33 6.98 51.98 -8.40
CA THR A 33 7.11 52.44 -7.02
C THR A 33 8.56 52.31 -6.56
N VAL A 34 9.09 53.42 -6.08
CA VAL A 34 10.44 53.61 -5.54
C VAL A 34 10.68 52.60 -4.42
N ALA A 35 11.73 51.77 -4.56
CA ALA A 35 12.14 50.81 -3.55
C ALA A 35 12.86 51.53 -2.40
N THR A 36 12.17 51.73 -1.29
CA THR A 36 12.82 51.89 0.02
C THR A 36 13.38 50.54 0.45
N ALA A 37 14.66 50.52 0.84
CA ALA A 37 15.38 49.33 1.25
C ALA A 37 14.64 48.63 2.41
N SER A 38 14.07 47.44 2.14
CA SER A 38 13.55 46.56 3.19
C SER A 38 14.72 45.90 3.90
N ALA A 39 14.76 46.03 5.22
CA ALA A 39 15.65 45.28 6.10
C ALA A 39 15.63 43.78 5.75
N ALA A 40 16.78 43.12 5.87
CA ALA A 40 16.92 41.70 5.65
C ALA A 40 15.85 40.93 6.45
N ALA A 41 15.03 40.15 5.76
CA ALA A 41 14.05 39.28 6.40
C ALA A 41 14.81 38.28 7.29
N ASP A 42 14.48 38.28 8.58
CA ASP A 42 14.92 37.23 9.49
C ASP A 42 14.56 35.86 8.89
N PRO A 43 15.48 34.88 8.89
CA PRO A 43 15.17 33.55 8.38
C PRO A 43 14.05 32.98 9.23
N THR A 44 12.95 32.62 8.57
CA THR A 44 11.80 31.97 9.20
C THR A 44 12.30 30.78 10.03
N PRO A 45 11.98 30.71 11.34
CA PRO A 45 12.41 29.62 12.19
C PRO A 45 12.01 28.29 11.56
N ARG A 46 13.00 27.44 11.29
CA ARG A 46 12.78 26.11 10.74
C ARG A 46 11.91 25.35 11.75
N PRO A 47 10.67 24.94 11.42
CA PRO A 47 9.82 24.26 12.39
C PRO A 47 10.55 23.00 12.87
N THR A 48 10.61 22.85 14.19
CA THR A 48 11.23 21.70 14.85
C THR A 48 10.55 20.43 14.34
N SER A 49 11.33 19.41 14.00
CA SER A 49 10.80 18.16 13.41
C SER A 49 9.82 17.41 14.31
N TRP A 50 9.75 17.79 15.59
CA TRP A 50 8.90 17.22 16.65
C TRP A 50 8.07 18.27 17.41
N GLY A 51 7.98 19.50 16.92
CA GLY A 51 7.12 20.53 17.53
C GLY A 51 5.63 20.26 17.28
N VAL A 52 4.78 20.68 18.21
CA VAL A 52 3.31 20.67 18.02
C VAL A 52 2.96 21.66 16.89
N PRO A 53 2.49 21.18 15.72
CA PRO A 53 2.16 22.07 14.61
C PRO A 53 0.85 22.81 14.90
N GLN A 54 0.69 24.00 14.33
CA GLN A 54 -0.58 24.73 14.36
C GLN A 54 -1.52 24.09 13.32
N GLY A 55 -2.65 23.51 13.76
CA GLY A 55 -3.57 22.79 12.88
C GLY A 55 -4.64 21.98 13.62
N ARG A 56 -5.40 21.15 12.88
CA ARG A 56 -6.45 20.28 13.42
C ARG A 56 -5.86 19.19 14.33
N THR A 57 -6.50 18.94 15.48
CA THR A 57 -6.03 17.93 16.45
C THR A 57 -6.18 16.49 15.93
N PHE A 58 -7.31 16.22 15.29
CA PHE A 58 -7.63 14.93 14.68
C PHE A 58 -7.84 15.09 13.17
N PHE A 59 -7.52 14.02 12.43
CA PHE A 59 -7.69 13.92 10.98
C PHE A 59 -7.16 15.17 10.23
N PRO A 60 -5.83 15.39 10.22
CA PRO A 60 -5.21 16.40 9.35
C PRO A 60 -5.58 16.15 7.87
N HIS A 61 -5.32 17.11 6.98
CA HIS A 61 -5.72 16.98 5.57
C HIS A 61 -5.24 15.67 4.91
N ASP A 62 -4.04 15.20 5.29
CA ASP A 62 -3.41 13.98 4.75
C ASP A 62 -3.47 12.82 5.75
N TRP A 63 -4.55 12.73 6.53
CA TRP A 63 -4.75 11.67 7.54
C TRP A 63 -4.87 10.28 6.93
N LEU A 64 -5.21 10.18 5.65
CA LEU A 64 -5.33 8.95 4.88
C LEU A 64 -4.49 9.09 3.61
N ARG A 65 -3.55 8.17 3.42
CA ARG A 65 -2.76 8.11 2.18
C ARG A 65 -2.55 6.68 1.77
N GLY A 66 -2.26 6.47 0.49
CA GLY A 66 -2.09 5.13 -0.02
C GLY A 66 -1.91 5.07 -1.52
N TYR A 67 -1.72 3.86 -2.00
CA TYR A 67 -1.71 3.54 -3.42
C TYR A 67 -2.32 2.16 -3.64
N VAL A 68 -2.73 1.92 -4.88
CA VAL A 68 -3.04 0.59 -5.38
C VAL A 68 -2.17 0.36 -6.61
N ASP A 69 -1.69 -0.86 -6.75
CA ASP A 69 -0.80 -1.25 -7.84
C ASP A 69 -1.29 -2.57 -8.45
N PHE A 70 -1.20 -2.62 -9.77
CA PHE A 70 -1.55 -3.79 -10.55
C PHE A 70 -0.32 -4.24 -11.33
N SER A 71 0.12 -5.46 -11.02
CA SER A 71 1.27 -6.09 -11.64
C SER A 71 0.86 -7.35 -12.38
N PHE A 72 1.50 -7.55 -13.53
CA PHE A 72 1.35 -8.74 -14.35
C PHE A 72 2.70 -9.40 -14.58
N ALA A 73 2.80 -10.68 -14.26
CA ALA A 73 3.97 -11.50 -14.56
C ALA A 73 3.84 -12.13 -15.95
N PRO A 74 4.82 -11.89 -16.85
CA PRO A 74 4.92 -12.62 -18.11
C PRO A 74 5.11 -14.13 -17.88
N SER A 75 4.85 -14.92 -18.92
CA SER A 75 5.08 -16.37 -18.88
C SER A 75 6.51 -16.68 -18.49
N HIS A 76 6.69 -17.68 -17.63
CA HIS A 76 7.97 -18.14 -17.06
C HIS A 76 8.55 -17.24 -15.96
N ASN A 77 7.91 -16.12 -15.62
CA ASN A 77 8.33 -15.21 -14.55
C ASN A 77 7.27 -15.08 -13.44
N GLU A 78 6.35 -16.04 -13.34
CA GLU A 78 5.30 -16.03 -12.33
C GLU A 78 5.89 -16.19 -10.92
N PRO A 79 5.60 -15.27 -9.97
CA PRO A 79 5.99 -15.46 -8.58
C PRO A 79 5.35 -16.72 -7.99
N ASP A 80 6.19 -17.50 -7.30
CA ASP A 80 5.76 -18.61 -6.46
C ASP A 80 5.34 -18.08 -5.09
N LEU A 81 4.11 -18.39 -4.68
CA LEU A 81 3.61 -18.04 -3.35
C LEU A 81 4.07 -19.03 -2.27
N GLY A 82 4.95 -19.98 -2.60
CA GLY A 82 5.65 -20.83 -1.64
C GLY A 82 4.74 -21.76 -0.85
N ARG A 83 3.54 -22.05 -1.37
CA ARG A 83 2.59 -23.00 -0.77
C ARG A 83 2.97 -24.45 -1.03
N CYS A 84 3.54 -24.71 -2.20
CA CYS A 84 3.75 -26.06 -2.69
C CYS A 84 5.21 -26.44 -2.59
N GLN A 85 5.49 -27.64 -2.08
CA GLN A 85 6.84 -28.18 -2.05
C GLN A 85 7.36 -28.41 -3.48
N MET A 86 8.56 -27.91 -3.76
CA MET A 86 9.23 -28.10 -5.04
C MET A 86 10.06 -29.40 -5.07
N PRO A 87 10.23 -30.05 -6.24
CA PRO A 87 9.72 -29.67 -7.56
C PRO A 87 8.33 -30.27 -7.89
N ALA A 88 7.49 -29.49 -8.60
CA ALA A 88 6.14 -29.90 -9.02
C ALA A 88 6.10 -31.16 -9.92
N SER A 89 7.21 -31.53 -10.57
CA SER A 89 7.35 -32.76 -11.35
C SER A 89 7.09 -34.02 -10.54
N ASN A 90 7.41 -33.99 -9.24
CA ASN A 90 7.26 -35.14 -8.35
C ASN A 90 5.80 -35.36 -7.91
N PHE A 91 4.92 -34.39 -8.19
CA PHE A 91 3.54 -34.37 -7.69
C PHE A 91 2.52 -34.15 -8.83
N GLY A 92 2.79 -34.70 -10.01
CA GLY A 92 1.83 -34.75 -11.12
C GLY A 92 2.11 -33.79 -12.30
N GLY A 93 3.23 -33.07 -12.30
CA GLY A 93 3.66 -32.24 -13.44
C GLY A 93 2.58 -31.25 -13.89
N ALA A 94 2.17 -31.31 -15.16
CA ALA A 94 1.12 -30.46 -15.74
C ALA A 94 -0.24 -30.52 -15.02
N ASN A 95 -0.53 -31.66 -14.38
CA ASN A 95 -1.76 -31.92 -13.66
C ASN A 95 -1.57 -31.85 -12.13
N SER A 96 -0.45 -31.29 -11.66
CA SER A 96 -0.24 -31.14 -10.22
C SER A 96 -1.35 -30.30 -9.61
N THR A 97 -1.96 -30.83 -8.55
CA THR A 97 -3.04 -30.17 -7.81
C THR A 97 -2.50 -29.02 -6.95
N CYS A 98 -1.23 -29.09 -6.56
CA CYS A 98 -0.53 -28.05 -5.81
C CYS A 98 0.33 -27.20 -6.76
N ASN A 99 -0.22 -26.08 -7.23
CA ASN A 99 0.51 -25.12 -8.06
C ASN A 99 0.14 -23.67 -7.75
N ALA A 100 0.85 -22.99 -6.84
CA ALA A 100 0.49 -21.65 -6.38
C ALA A 100 1.29 -20.52 -7.06
N TYR A 101 1.33 -20.51 -8.40
CA TYR A 101 2.04 -19.51 -9.18
C TYR A 101 1.09 -18.39 -9.63
N ALA A 102 1.34 -17.18 -9.15
CA ALA A 102 0.51 -16.02 -9.43
C ALA A 102 0.96 -15.32 -10.72
N ARG A 103 -0.01 -14.97 -11.58
CA ARG A 103 0.22 -14.20 -12.81
C ARG A 103 -0.19 -12.75 -12.66
N TYR A 104 -1.28 -12.51 -11.94
CA TYR A 104 -1.80 -11.18 -11.70
C TYR A 104 -1.72 -10.89 -10.21
N LEU A 105 -1.15 -9.75 -9.85
CA LEU A 105 -1.06 -9.28 -8.49
C LEU A 105 -1.72 -7.91 -8.39
N TRP A 106 -2.67 -7.80 -7.46
CA TRP A 106 -3.24 -6.53 -7.04
C TRP A 106 -2.71 -6.24 -5.66
N SER A 107 -1.83 -5.26 -5.53
CA SER A 107 -1.33 -4.84 -4.23
C SER A 107 -1.85 -3.46 -3.88
N GLY A 108 -1.87 -3.14 -2.60
CA GLY A 108 -2.20 -1.82 -2.13
C GLY A 108 -1.42 -1.49 -0.88
N TYR A 109 -1.38 -0.21 -0.57
CA TYR A 109 -0.87 0.31 0.67
C TYR A 109 -1.84 1.38 1.13
N LEU A 110 -2.29 1.28 2.36
CA LEU A 110 -3.14 2.25 3.02
C LEU A 110 -2.50 2.63 4.33
N GLU A 111 -2.50 3.90 4.64
CA GLU A 111 -1.95 4.44 5.86
C GLU A 111 -2.88 5.44 6.48
N VAL A 112 -3.08 5.29 7.79
CA VAL A 112 -3.97 6.11 8.60
C VAL A 112 -3.15 6.79 9.70
N GLN A 113 -3.21 8.12 9.71
CA GLN A 113 -2.53 8.99 10.66
C GLN A 113 -3.58 9.92 11.31
N PRO A 114 -4.25 9.47 12.38
CA PRO A 114 -5.41 10.18 12.92
C PRO A 114 -5.05 11.43 13.72
N PHE A 115 -3.79 11.59 14.15
CA PHE A 115 -3.35 12.71 15.00
C PHE A 115 -2.58 13.76 14.19
N GLY A 116 -3.02 15.02 14.24
CA GLY A 116 -2.34 16.13 13.57
C GLY A 116 -1.47 16.98 14.49
N LYS A 117 -1.93 17.21 15.73
CA LYS A 117 -1.36 18.22 16.64
C LYS A 117 -0.45 17.65 17.74
N THR A 118 -0.63 16.39 18.13
CA THR A 118 0.11 15.80 19.26
C THR A 118 1.43 15.16 18.82
N PHE A 119 2.29 14.76 19.77
CA PHE A 119 3.47 13.93 19.50
C PHE A 119 3.11 12.61 18.79
N ALA A 120 1.88 12.12 18.99
CA ALA A 120 1.34 10.95 18.31
C ALA A 120 1.12 11.18 16.80
N ARG A 121 1.30 12.41 16.28
CA ARG A 121 1.31 12.66 14.84
C ARG A 121 2.35 11.80 14.13
N HIS A 122 3.44 11.42 14.79
CA HIS A 122 4.48 10.60 14.17
C HIS A 122 4.11 9.12 14.13
N ALA A 123 3.07 8.70 14.85
CA ALA A 123 2.57 7.33 14.83
C ALA A 123 1.50 7.16 13.75
N PHE A 124 1.58 6.07 13.02
CA PHE A 124 0.65 5.74 11.94
C PHE A 124 0.36 4.25 11.91
N LEU A 125 -0.84 3.93 11.49
CA LEU A 125 -1.28 2.58 11.19
C LEU A 125 -1.16 2.38 9.69
N PHE A 126 -0.69 1.23 9.24
CA PHE A 126 -0.67 0.89 7.83
C PHE A 126 -1.22 -0.50 7.57
N PHE A 127 -1.75 -0.66 6.37
CA PHE A 127 -2.39 -1.86 5.88
C PHE A 127 -1.98 -2.08 4.43
N THR A 128 -1.45 -3.27 4.13
CA THR A 128 -0.91 -3.62 2.82
C THR A 128 -1.60 -4.89 2.34
N PRO A 129 -2.71 -4.79 1.58
CA PRO A 129 -3.35 -5.95 0.97
C PRO A 129 -2.65 -6.35 -0.34
N THR A 130 -2.49 -7.65 -0.57
CA THR A 130 -2.03 -8.21 -1.85
C THR A 130 -2.90 -9.39 -2.25
N PHE A 131 -3.59 -9.28 -3.38
CA PHE A 131 -4.38 -10.35 -3.98
C PHE A 131 -3.60 -10.97 -5.12
N SER A 132 -3.49 -12.29 -5.08
CA SER A 132 -2.76 -13.07 -6.08
C SER A 132 -3.71 -13.96 -6.87
N PHE A 133 -3.62 -13.89 -8.19
CA PHE A 133 -4.45 -14.66 -9.11
C PHE A 133 -3.60 -15.39 -10.16
N GLY A 134 -4.01 -16.58 -10.54
CA GLY A 134 -3.32 -17.40 -11.53
C GLY A 134 -3.73 -18.86 -11.51
N ASN A 135 -3.39 -19.58 -12.57
CA ASN A 135 -3.48 -21.04 -12.62
C ASN A 135 -2.36 -21.58 -13.52
N ASN A 136 -1.12 -21.32 -13.11
CA ASN A 136 0.06 -21.70 -13.87
C ASN A 136 0.84 -22.82 -13.17
N VAL A 137 1.43 -23.69 -13.97
CA VAL A 137 2.44 -24.66 -13.54
C VAL A 137 3.68 -24.36 -14.40
N PRO A 138 4.82 -23.96 -13.80
CA PRO A 138 6.02 -23.68 -14.56
C PRO A 138 6.36 -24.84 -15.47
N GLN A 139 6.76 -24.53 -16.70
CA GLN A 139 7.17 -25.46 -17.77
C GLN A 139 6.06 -26.37 -18.33
N PHE A 140 4.93 -26.49 -17.64
CA PHE A 140 3.90 -27.47 -18.02
C PHE A 140 2.56 -26.84 -18.42
N LYS A 141 2.17 -25.71 -17.83
CA LYS A 141 0.85 -25.10 -18.07
C LYS A 141 0.88 -23.59 -17.83
N TYR A 142 0.64 -22.82 -18.89
CA TYR A 142 0.57 -21.36 -18.85
C TYR A 142 -0.81 -20.89 -19.30
N THR A 143 -1.67 -20.58 -18.35
CA THR A 143 -3.00 -20.04 -18.60
C THR A 143 -3.03 -18.54 -18.29
N ALA A 144 -3.88 -17.79 -19.00
CA ALA A 144 -4.16 -16.39 -18.69
C ALA A 144 -5.27 -16.24 -17.62
N SER A 145 -5.53 -17.30 -16.84
CA SER A 145 -6.66 -17.36 -15.91
C SER A 145 -6.45 -16.47 -14.68
N MET A 146 -7.46 -15.69 -14.32
CA MET A 146 -7.53 -14.92 -13.08
C MET A 146 -8.19 -15.73 -11.94
N ALA A 147 -7.81 -17.01 -11.80
CA ALA A 147 -8.31 -17.81 -10.69
C ALA A 147 -7.71 -17.29 -9.36
N PRO A 148 -8.51 -17.04 -8.31
CA PRO A 148 -7.99 -16.55 -7.04
C PRO A 148 -7.12 -17.62 -6.37
N ILE A 149 -5.94 -17.21 -5.91
CA ILE A 149 -4.99 -18.08 -5.22
C ILE A 149 -4.90 -17.70 -3.74
N ALA A 150 -4.59 -16.44 -3.47
CA ALA A 150 -4.29 -15.99 -2.12
C ALA A 150 -4.65 -14.52 -1.92
N TYR A 151 -4.95 -14.21 -0.67
CA TYR A 151 -5.03 -12.86 -0.15
C TYR A 151 -4.03 -12.73 1.00
N GLU A 152 -2.95 -12.02 0.74
CA GLU A 152 -1.98 -11.64 1.74
C GLU A 152 -2.38 -10.29 2.32
N ARG A 153 -2.30 -10.18 3.65
CA ARG A 153 -2.53 -8.94 4.36
C ARG A 153 -1.39 -8.69 5.33
N ALA A 154 -0.82 -7.48 5.24
CA ALA A 154 0.14 -7.00 6.20
C ALA A 154 -0.45 -5.80 6.95
N VAL A 155 -0.63 -5.92 8.26
CA VAL A 155 -1.13 -4.85 9.13
C VAL A 155 0.00 -4.43 10.05
N GLY A 156 0.24 -3.14 10.20
CA GLY A 156 1.33 -2.68 11.05
C GLY A 156 1.13 -1.31 11.67
N LEU A 157 2.01 -1.06 12.62
CA LEU A 157 2.18 0.20 13.32
C LEU A 157 3.57 0.72 13.01
N GLY A 158 3.72 2.01 12.77
CA GLY A 158 5.02 2.62 12.69
C GLY A 158 5.10 3.98 13.34
N ILE A 159 6.32 4.40 13.62
CA ILE A 159 6.64 5.71 14.14
C ILE A 159 7.69 6.37 13.24
N GLU A 160 7.46 7.62 12.87
CA GLU A 160 8.46 8.46 12.23
C GLU A 160 9.45 8.95 13.28
N LEU A 161 10.73 8.87 12.96
CA LEU A 161 11.86 9.33 13.77
C LEU A 161 12.55 10.52 13.07
N PRO A 162 13.28 11.37 13.81
CA PRO A 162 14.08 12.42 13.18
C PRO A 162 15.06 11.87 12.14
N LYS A 163 15.49 12.74 11.21
CA LYS A 163 16.49 12.42 10.17
C LYS A 163 16.02 11.36 9.15
N ASN A 164 14.74 11.41 8.78
CA ASN A 164 14.15 10.53 7.76
C ASN A 164 14.19 9.04 8.12
N PHE A 165 14.14 8.72 9.41
CA PHE A 165 14.04 7.34 9.87
C PHE A 165 12.59 7.01 10.21
N GLU A 166 12.21 5.77 10.01
CA GLU A 166 10.90 5.24 10.37
C GLU A 166 11.08 3.85 10.94
N PHE A 167 10.49 3.60 12.10
CA PHE A 167 10.46 2.27 12.70
C PHE A 167 9.06 1.68 12.52
N ARG A 168 8.97 0.39 12.22
CA ARG A 168 7.70 -0.30 11.98
C ARG A 168 7.68 -1.71 12.55
N VAL A 169 6.50 -2.11 12.99
CA VAL A 169 6.17 -3.49 13.33
C VAL A 169 5.01 -3.91 12.43
N THR A 170 5.16 -5.04 11.74
CA THR A 170 4.18 -5.53 10.76
C THR A 170 3.84 -6.97 11.07
N GLN A 171 2.54 -7.26 11.16
CA GLN A 171 2.01 -8.61 11.16
C GLN A 171 1.60 -8.99 9.75
N HIS A 172 2.15 -10.08 9.24
CA HIS A 172 1.79 -10.67 7.95
C HIS A 172 0.90 -11.87 8.17
N GLN A 173 -0.07 -12.05 7.28
CA GLN A 173 -0.94 -13.22 7.24
C GLN A 173 -1.39 -13.46 5.79
N VAL A 174 -1.44 -14.72 5.38
CA VAL A 174 -2.08 -15.16 4.14
C VAL A 174 -3.36 -15.91 4.43
N ASP A 175 -4.40 -15.59 3.66
CA ASP A 175 -5.63 -16.36 3.55
C ASP A 175 -5.70 -16.95 2.15
N TRP A 176 -5.74 -18.28 2.04
CA TRP A 176 -5.80 -18.96 0.76
C TRP A 176 -7.21 -19.00 0.19
N LEU A 177 -7.35 -18.79 -1.11
CA LEU A 177 -8.64 -18.60 -1.78
C LEU A 177 -8.91 -19.67 -2.84
N GLY A 178 -10.19 -19.81 -3.22
CA GLY A 178 -10.59 -20.76 -4.26
C GLY A 178 -10.23 -22.21 -3.92
N ARG A 179 -9.62 -22.93 -4.86
CA ARG A 179 -9.20 -24.33 -4.66
C ARG A 179 -8.17 -24.50 -3.53
N TYR A 180 -7.43 -23.44 -3.22
CA TYR A 180 -6.39 -23.41 -2.20
C TYR A 180 -6.98 -23.27 -0.79
N ASN A 181 -8.28 -23.02 -0.63
CA ASN A 181 -8.87 -23.02 0.72
C ASN A 181 -8.83 -24.41 1.39
N ASN A 182 -8.66 -25.48 0.63
CA ASN A 182 -8.53 -26.85 1.12
C ASN A 182 -7.11 -27.38 0.91
N ASN A 183 -6.81 -28.53 1.51
CA ASN A 183 -5.58 -29.26 1.24
C ASN A 183 -5.50 -29.61 -0.26
N VAL A 184 -4.44 -29.15 -0.93
CA VAL A 184 -4.23 -29.36 -2.38
C VAL A 184 -3.29 -30.55 -2.70
N GLY A 185 -3.02 -31.41 -1.72
CA GLY A 185 -2.35 -32.69 -1.91
C GLY A 185 -1.11 -32.86 -1.00
N PRO A 186 -0.34 -33.95 -1.20
CA PRO A 186 0.78 -34.30 -0.33
C PRO A 186 1.94 -33.28 -0.34
N ALA A 187 1.99 -32.39 -1.32
CA ALA A 187 2.99 -31.32 -1.42
C ALA A 187 2.51 -29.98 -0.82
N ASP A 188 1.33 -29.93 -0.20
CA ASP A 188 0.77 -28.71 0.38
C ASP A 188 1.43 -28.37 1.71
N LEU A 189 2.16 -27.24 1.75
CA LEU A 189 2.77 -26.70 2.97
C LEU A 189 1.79 -25.84 3.78
N GLY A 190 0.59 -25.56 3.25
CA GLY A 190 -0.42 -24.74 3.90
C GLY A 190 0.09 -23.33 4.20
N THR A 191 0.10 -22.96 5.49
CA THR A 191 0.59 -21.66 5.98
C THR A 191 2.02 -21.72 6.52
N ASN A 192 2.74 -22.83 6.34
CA ASN A 192 4.13 -22.97 6.76
C ASN A 192 5.13 -22.40 5.73
N GLY A 193 4.63 -21.92 4.58
CA GLY A 193 5.43 -21.25 3.56
C GLY A 193 5.87 -19.83 3.95
N PRO A 194 6.68 -19.17 3.11
CA PRO A 194 7.22 -17.82 3.38
C PRO A 194 6.14 -16.74 3.53
N TYR A 195 4.96 -16.96 2.94
CA TYR A 195 3.81 -16.07 3.06
C TYR A 195 2.89 -16.42 4.25
N GLY A 196 3.35 -17.27 5.17
CA GLY A 196 2.59 -17.71 6.34
C GLY A 196 2.27 -16.61 7.36
N LEU A 197 2.07 -17.01 8.62
CA LEU A 197 1.84 -16.07 9.72
C LEU A 197 3.18 -15.69 10.36
N TYR A 198 3.63 -14.46 10.17
CA TYR A 198 4.88 -13.99 10.78
C TYR A 198 4.85 -12.50 11.10
N THR A 199 5.64 -12.10 12.10
CA THR A 199 5.80 -10.70 12.50
C THR A 199 7.17 -10.22 12.08
N THR A 200 7.24 -9.00 11.54
CA THR A 200 8.49 -8.34 11.18
C THR A 200 8.64 -7.04 11.94
N ILE A 201 9.87 -6.77 12.37
CA ILE A 201 10.28 -5.49 12.95
C ILE A 201 11.31 -4.91 12.01
N GLY A 202 11.09 -3.68 11.56
CA GLY A 202 11.92 -3.06 10.54
C GLY A 202 12.17 -1.58 10.78
N ALA A 203 13.26 -1.09 10.22
CA ALA A 203 13.55 0.33 10.10
C ALA A 203 13.64 0.69 8.61
N ARG A 204 13.07 1.84 8.23
CA ARG A 204 13.19 2.42 6.89
C ARG A 204 13.90 3.76 7.02
N TRP A 205 14.84 4.00 6.13
CA TRP A 205 15.53 5.27 6.01
C TRP A 205 15.24 5.88 4.65
N TYR A 206 14.85 7.16 4.62
CA TYR A 206 14.59 7.86 3.38
C TYR A 206 15.77 8.75 2.96
N PHE A 207 16.28 8.52 1.75
CA PHE A 207 17.34 9.31 1.11
C PHE A 207 16.77 10.28 0.07
N GLY A 208 17.58 11.26 -0.37
CA GLY A 208 17.19 12.18 -1.46
C GLY A 208 16.15 13.24 -1.10
N GLY A 209 15.85 13.45 0.19
CA GLY A 209 14.84 14.42 0.62
C GLY A 209 13.39 13.94 0.51
N TYR A 210 13.18 12.68 0.07
CA TYR A 210 11.90 11.98 0.05
C TYR A 210 11.51 11.52 1.46
N GLY A 211 11.34 12.44 2.42
CA GLY A 211 10.92 12.14 3.77
C GLY A 211 9.53 12.70 4.07
N ARG A 212 8.74 11.99 4.87
CA ARG A 212 7.38 12.41 5.30
C ARG A 212 7.31 13.81 5.89
N SER A 213 8.37 14.25 6.57
CA SER A 213 8.49 15.58 7.18
C SER A 213 8.42 16.78 6.20
N ARG A 214 8.22 16.58 4.89
CA ARG A 214 8.06 17.67 3.91
C ARG A 214 6.65 17.83 3.33
N GLU A 215 5.75 16.85 3.46
CA GLU A 215 4.42 16.91 2.82
C GLU A 215 3.45 17.90 3.51
N GLY A 216 3.78 18.39 4.70
CA GLY A 216 2.93 19.29 5.49
C GLY A 216 3.59 20.62 5.86
N ARG A 217 4.21 21.32 4.90
CA ARG A 217 4.62 22.72 5.05
C ARG A 217 3.89 23.63 4.08
#